data_AF-A0A1H0IXV1-F1
#
_entry.id   AF-A0A1H0IXV1-F1
#
_cell.length_a   1.000
_cell.length_b   1.000
_cell.length_c   1.000
_cell.angle_alpha   90.00
_cell.angle_beta   90.00
_cell.angle_gamma   90.00
#
_symmetry.space_group_name_H-M   'P 1'
#
loop_
_entity.id
_entity.type
_entity.pdbx_description
1 polymer ?
#
loop_
_entity_poly.entity_id
_entity_poly.type
_entity_poly.pdbx_seq_one_letter_code
_entity_poly.pdbx_strand_id
1 'polypeptide(L)'
;MRALPVLLVTVLTAALATPVSAAVGDDTRYVDPLIGSAGGGNTYPGAVRPFGMISWSPTSTRGDQTGTGAANEYAYDATRVRGFSLTHVNGAGCHPGAAGDVPIMPHVGEITSSPTADTRDQIFASDFSHADEKAEAGRYRVGLKSGATADLSVTTRAGIGEFTFPVSGSLLFRTSNSLNGSEDADITIDPATSSVSGSVLTGAFCGRRANGGANNQKTYYRLRPRHDVRLYVFAALGLYPRTPSSAELHLSSPMFPRARITKKNITVLATGTPGVHVRETRWNGREVERPWLPEAFVERGGVLVSRLEG
;
A
#
# COMPACT_ATOMS: atom_id res chain seq x y z
N MET A 1 31.33 43.15 -83.27
CA MET A 1 30.46 42.00 -82.92
C MET A 1 31.24 41.02 -82.05
N ARG A 2 31.02 41.00 -80.73
CA ARG A 2 31.32 39.87 -79.83
C ARG A 2 30.32 39.92 -78.69
N ALA A 3 29.38 38.98 -78.67
CA ALA A 3 28.34 38.86 -77.66
C ALA A 3 28.83 37.93 -76.53
N LEU A 4 28.71 38.36 -75.28
CA LEU A 4 28.93 37.57 -74.08
C LEU A 4 27.73 36.61 -73.86
N PRO A 5 27.93 35.34 -73.43
CA PRO A 5 26.84 34.50 -73.02
C PRO A 5 26.51 34.76 -71.54
N VAL A 6 25.22 34.96 -71.25
CA VAL A 6 24.67 35.01 -69.88
C VAL A 6 24.31 33.58 -69.49
N LEU A 7 24.92 33.08 -68.41
CA LEU A 7 24.65 31.75 -67.85
C LEU A 7 23.44 31.84 -66.92
N LEU A 8 22.34 31.18 -67.27
CA LEU A 8 21.13 31.10 -66.44
C LEU A 8 21.33 30.00 -65.38
N VAL A 9 21.40 30.37 -64.10
CA VAL A 9 21.47 29.41 -62.97
C VAL A 9 20.05 29.08 -62.53
N THR A 10 19.60 27.86 -62.83
CA THR A 10 18.33 27.32 -62.34
C THR A 10 18.53 26.83 -60.89
N VAL A 11 17.98 27.55 -59.92
CA VAL A 11 17.97 27.11 -58.51
C VAL A 11 16.87 26.05 -58.34
N LEU A 12 17.28 24.79 -58.23
CA LEU A 12 16.38 23.67 -57.92
C LEU A 12 16.13 23.64 -56.41
N THR A 13 15.00 24.20 -55.95
CA THR A 13 14.54 24.01 -54.57
C THR A 13 14.07 22.57 -54.37
N ALA A 14 14.96 21.72 -53.86
CA ALA A 14 14.60 20.40 -53.37
C ALA A 14 13.77 20.56 -52.09
N ALA A 15 12.46 20.31 -52.18
CA ALA A 15 11.61 20.16 -51.01
C ALA A 15 12.06 18.91 -50.25
N LEU A 16 12.75 19.10 -49.12
CA LEU A 16 13.06 18.04 -48.17
C LEU A 16 11.73 17.55 -47.56
N ALA A 17 11.14 16.52 -48.15
CA ALA A 17 10.06 15.78 -47.51
C ALA A 17 10.66 15.04 -46.31
N THR A 18 10.37 15.53 -45.11
CA THR A 18 10.68 14.80 -43.87
C THR A 18 9.99 13.44 -43.93
N PRO A 19 10.71 12.31 -43.79
CA PRO A 19 10.08 11.02 -43.75
C PRO A 19 9.13 11.00 -42.55
N VAL A 20 7.83 10.84 -42.81
CA VAL A 20 6.85 10.51 -41.79
C VAL A 20 7.27 9.14 -41.26
N SER A 21 7.81 9.10 -40.04
CA SER A 21 8.08 7.83 -39.35
C SER A 21 6.78 7.04 -39.35
N ALA A 22 6.80 5.86 -39.99
CA ALA A 22 5.67 4.93 -39.91
C ALA A 22 5.34 4.71 -38.44
N ALA A 23 4.06 4.75 -38.10
CA ALA A 23 3.62 4.41 -36.76
C ALA A 23 4.08 2.98 -36.45
N VAL A 24 5.05 2.84 -35.54
CA VAL A 24 5.39 1.54 -34.95
C VAL A 24 4.10 0.99 -34.36
N GLY A 25 3.75 -0.25 -34.69
CA GLY A 25 2.56 -0.91 -34.14
C GLY A 25 2.60 -0.92 -32.61
N ASP A 26 1.43 -1.00 -31.97
CA ASP A 26 1.37 -1.12 -30.51
C ASP A 26 1.80 -2.53 -30.08
N ASP A 27 3.09 -2.71 -29.82
CA ASP A 27 3.67 -3.97 -29.36
C ASP A 27 3.21 -4.36 -27.95
N THR A 28 2.65 -3.42 -27.17
CA THR A 28 2.21 -3.70 -25.81
C THR A 28 1.05 -4.70 -25.76
N ARG A 29 0.30 -4.84 -26.87
CA ARG A 29 -0.77 -5.83 -27.02
C ARG A 29 -0.32 -7.29 -26.96
N TYR A 30 0.98 -7.54 -27.17
CA TYR A 30 1.55 -8.89 -27.09
C TYR A 30 2.03 -9.25 -25.68
N VAL A 31 2.03 -8.29 -24.76
CA VAL A 31 2.46 -8.50 -23.38
C VAL A 31 1.27 -8.99 -22.58
N ASP A 32 1.37 -10.21 -22.07
CA ASP A 32 0.45 -10.76 -21.06
C ASP A 32 1.18 -10.86 -19.70
N PRO A 33 0.92 -9.93 -18.76
CA PRO A 33 1.58 -9.93 -17.45
C PRO A 33 1.20 -11.10 -16.53
N LEU A 34 0.17 -11.89 -16.86
CA LEU A 34 -0.22 -13.08 -16.09
C LEU A 34 0.63 -14.30 -16.46
N ILE A 35 1.39 -14.26 -17.57
CA ILE A 35 2.33 -15.33 -17.89
C ILE A 35 3.43 -15.39 -16.83
N GLY A 36 3.59 -16.58 -16.23
CA GLY A 36 4.56 -16.84 -15.17
C GLY A 36 4.04 -16.65 -13.74
N SER A 37 2.79 -16.19 -13.56
CA SER A 37 2.19 -16.07 -12.22
C SER A 37 1.66 -17.40 -11.66
N ALA A 38 1.83 -18.48 -12.42
CA ALA A 38 1.53 -19.86 -12.01
C ALA A 38 2.75 -20.76 -12.30
N GLY A 39 2.76 -21.97 -11.75
CA GLY A 39 3.75 -22.99 -12.09
C GLY A 39 5.20 -22.67 -11.68
N GLY A 40 5.40 -21.76 -10.71
CA GLY A 40 6.72 -21.45 -10.16
C GLY A 40 7.52 -20.38 -10.92
N GLY A 41 6.91 -19.65 -11.87
CA GLY A 41 7.56 -18.52 -12.52
C GLY A 41 7.78 -17.31 -11.58
N ASN A 42 6.93 -17.17 -10.56
CA ASN A 42 6.97 -16.10 -9.57
C ASN A 42 6.94 -14.69 -10.20
N THR A 43 6.12 -14.48 -11.25
CA THR A 43 5.86 -13.15 -11.82
C THR A 43 4.55 -12.56 -11.30
N TYR A 44 4.45 -11.23 -11.29
CA TYR A 44 3.28 -10.50 -10.80
C TYR A 44 2.63 -9.70 -11.93
N PRO A 45 1.29 -9.55 -11.93
CA PRO A 45 0.56 -8.92 -13.04
C PRO A 45 0.35 -7.40 -12.90
N GLY A 46 0.82 -6.81 -11.80
CA GLY A 46 0.57 -5.41 -11.49
C GLY A 46 1.16 -4.39 -12.46
N ALA A 47 0.76 -3.13 -12.26
CA ALA A 47 1.25 -2.01 -13.03
C ALA A 47 2.73 -1.72 -12.71
N VAL A 48 3.57 -1.82 -13.74
CA VAL A 48 4.99 -1.51 -13.69
C VAL A 48 5.45 -0.89 -15.01
N ARG A 49 6.39 0.05 -14.95
CA ARG A 49 7.13 0.52 -16.14
C ARG A 49 8.44 -0.24 -16.29
N PRO A 50 9.03 -0.33 -17.49
CA PRO A 50 10.40 -0.79 -17.65
C PRO A 50 11.33 -0.04 -16.68
N PHE A 51 11.99 -0.79 -15.79
CA PHE A 51 12.89 -0.27 -14.75
C PHE A 51 12.23 0.74 -13.78
N GLY A 52 10.92 0.64 -13.58
CA GLY A 52 10.16 1.45 -12.63
C GLY A 52 10.54 1.15 -11.17
N MET A 53 10.47 2.18 -10.33
CA MET A 53 10.68 2.05 -8.88
C MET A 53 9.43 1.54 -8.17
N ILE A 54 8.25 1.74 -8.76
CA ILE A 54 6.97 1.27 -8.24
C ILE A 54 6.50 0.09 -9.07
N SER A 55 6.13 -0.98 -8.37
CA SER A 55 5.48 -2.17 -8.91
C SER A 55 4.18 -2.36 -8.16
N TRP A 56 3.11 -1.69 -8.62
CA TRP A 56 1.83 -1.68 -7.91
C TRP A 56 0.98 -2.86 -8.37
N SER A 57 0.94 -3.91 -7.54
CA SER A 57 0.39 -5.21 -7.90
C SER A 57 -0.51 -5.79 -6.78
N PRO A 58 -1.49 -6.64 -7.12
CA PRO A 58 -2.23 -7.42 -6.13
C PRO A 58 -1.33 -8.34 -5.30
N THR A 59 -1.65 -8.46 -4.01
CA THR A 59 -1.09 -9.46 -3.10
C THR A 59 -2.14 -10.54 -2.83
N SER A 60 -1.95 -11.71 -3.42
CA SER A 60 -2.77 -12.90 -3.22
C SER A 60 -2.59 -13.50 -1.82
N THR A 61 -3.62 -14.17 -1.31
CA THR A 61 -3.58 -14.87 -0.01
C THR A 61 -4.37 -16.17 -0.06
N ARG A 62 -3.96 -17.13 0.78
CA ARG A 62 -4.71 -18.38 1.04
C ARG A 62 -5.25 -18.42 2.47
N GLY A 63 -5.41 -17.26 3.11
CA GLY A 63 -5.92 -17.15 4.49
C GLY A 63 -4.83 -17.16 5.56
N ASP A 64 -3.63 -16.70 5.21
CA ASP A 64 -2.52 -16.52 6.16
C ASP A 64 -1.81 -15.20 5.81
N GLN A 65 -1.89 -14.24 6.73
CA GLN A 65 -1.24 -12.93 6.58
C GLN A 65 0.29 -12.99 6.52
N THR A 66 0.87 -14.13 6.93
CA THR A 66 2.31 -14.32 7.01
C THR A 66 2.94 -15.00 5.81
N GLY A 67 2.15 -15.78 5.08
CA GLY A 67 2.49 -16.33 3.78
C GLY A 67 1.84 -15.56 2.63
N THR A 68 2.23 -15.89 1.40
CA THR A 68 1.41 -15.57 0.22
C THR A 68 1.35 -16.79 -0.69
N GLY A 69 0.52 -16.71 -1.72
CA GLY A 69 0.44 -17.75 -2.72
C GLY A 69 1.78 -18.08 -3.40
N ALA A 70 2.65 -17.06 -3.59
CA ALA A 70 3.94 -17.14 -4.28
C ALA A 70 4.97 -16.15 -3.69
N ALA A 71 6.25 -16.32 -4.05
CA ALA A 71 7.35 -15.49 -3.53
C ALA A 71 7.24 -13.99 -3.88
N ASN A 72 6.54 -13.69 -4.95
CA ASN A 72 6.33 -12.37 -5.54
C ASN A 72 4.90 -11.85 -5.28
N GLU A 73 4.23 -12.37 -4.24
CA GLU A 73 2.92 -11.95 -3.73
C GLU A 73 1.70 -12.34 -4.53
N TYR A 74 1.82 -12.70 -5.81
CA TYR A 74 0.69 -13.10 -6.63
C TYR A 74 0.88 -14.51 -7.18
N ALA A 75 -0.06 -15.40 -6.84
CA ALA A 75 -0.22 -16.71 -7.48
C ALA A 75 -1.56 -16.75 -8.20
N TYR A 76 -1.56 -17.10 -9.48
CA TYR A 76 -2.76 -17.13 -10.32
C TYR A 76 -3.85 -18.03 -9.73
N ASP A 77 -3.49 -19.18 -9.15
CA ASP A 77 -4.44 -20.11 -8.55
C ASP A 77 -5.01 -19.65 -7.19
N ALA A 78 -4.53 -18.54 -6.64
CA ALA A 78 -5.03 -17.95 -5.40
C ALA A 78 -6.00 -16.78 -5.70
N THR A 79 -7.28 -17.07 -5.79
CA THR A 79 -8.35 -16.12 -6.16
C THR A 79 -8.85 -15.24 -5.00
N ARG A 80 -7.97 -14.93 -4.04
CA ARG A 80 -8.25 -14.02 -2.92
C ARG A 80 -7.11 -13.03 -2.78
N VAL A 81 -7.45 -11.75 -2.65
CA VAL A 81 -6.49 -10.64 -2.59
C VAL A 81 -6.62 -9.92 -1.25
N ARG A 82 -5.49 -9.63 -0.61
CA ARG A 82 -5.43 -8.90 0.68
C ARG A 82 -4.92 -7.47 0.54
N GLY A 83 -5.06 -6.89 -0.65
CA GLY A 83 -4.63 -5.54 -0.98
C GLY A 83 -3.65 -5.48 -2.15
N PHE A 84 -3.15 -4.28 -2.39
CA PHE A 84 -2.29 -3.94 -3.52
C PHE A 84 -1.05 -3.22 -3.01
N SER A 85 0.09 -3.92 -2.94
CA SER A 85 1.36 -3.38 -2.45
C SER A 85 2.10 -2.58 -3.52
N LEU A 86 2.96 -1.66 -3.10
CA LEU A 86 3.69 -0.74 -4.00
C LEU A 86 5.03 -1.30 -4.50
N THR A 87 5.54 -2.36 -3.86
CA THR A 87 6.84 -2.98 -4.19
C THR A 87 6.67 -4.48 -4.38
N HIS A 88 7.23 -5.02 -5.47
CA HIS A 88 7.19 -6.43 -5.82
C HIS A 88 8.49 -6.84 -6.52
N VAL A 89 9.00 -8.04 -6.24
CA VAL A 89 10.20 -8.59 -6.89
C VAL A 89 9.80 -9.68 -7.87
N ASN A 90 10.20 -9.54 -9.13
CA ASN A 90 9.82 -10.44 -10.20
C ASN A 90 10.78 -11.63 -10.27
N GLY A 91 10.25 -12.86 -10.34
CA GLY A 91 11.03 -14.09 -10.52
C GLY A 91 11.83 -14.53 -9.30
N ALA A 92 11.64 -13.91 -8.13
CA ALA A 92 12.34 -14.29 -6.91
C ALA A 92 11.85 -15.65 -6.40
N GLY A 93 12.76 -16.52 -5.95
CA GLY A 93 12.45 -17.80 -5.31
C GLY A 93 12.32 -17.72 -3.79
N CYS A 94 11.97 -16.55 -3.26
CA CYS A 94 12.00 -16.27 -1.83
C CYS A 94 10.83 -16.90 -1.07
N HIS A 95 11.07 -17.36 0.15
CA HIS A 95 10.02 -17.87 1.03
C HIS A 95 10.07 -17.19 2.41
N PRO A 96 8.94 -16.68 2.94
CA PRO A 96 7.60 -16.62 2.35
C PRO A 96 7.44 -15.63 1.17
N GLY A 97 8.46 -14.82 0.86
CA GLY A 97 8.58 -14.04 -0.37
C GLY A 97 9.46 -12.80 -0.23
N ALA A 98 9.28 -11.81 -1.10
CA ALA A 98 10.10 -10.60 -1.19
C ALA A 98 9.25 -9.33 -1.41
N ALA A 99 9.61 -8.23 -0.75
CA ALA A 99 8.98 -6.89 -0.80
C ALA A 99 7.60 -6.80 -0.12
N GLY A 100 6.60 -6.23 -0.79
CA GLY A 100 5.21 -6.16 -0.32
C GLY A 100 4.88 -4.96 0.54
N ASP A 101 5.54 -3.84 0.27
CA ASP A 101 5.43 -2.67 1.12
C ASP A 101 4.16 -1.88 0.84
N VAL A 102 3.59 -1.39 1.95
CA VAL A 102 2.41 -0.52 1.98
C VAL A 102 1.21 -1.13 1.21
N PRO A 103 0.67 -2.28 1.64
CA PRO A 103 -0.56 -2.81 1.06
C PRO A 103 -1.70 -1.78 1.17
N ILE A 104 -2.28 -1.44 0.02
CA ILE A 104 -3.48 -0.59 -0.09
C ILE A 104 -4.69 -1.52 -0.20
N MET A 105 -5.64 -1.42 0.73
CA MET A 105 -6.73 -2.39 0.87
C MET A 105 -8.08 -1.67 0.74
N PRO A 106 -8.79 -1.80 -0.40
CA PRO A 106 -10.17 -1.33 -0.51
C PRO A 106 -11.09 -2.25 0.30
N HIS A 107 -11.82 -1.68 1.25
CA HIS A 107 -12.72 -2.39 2.14
C HIS A 107 -14.15 -1.86 2.03
N VAL A 108 -15.11 -2.76 1.91
CA VAL A 108 -16.55 -2.44 1.90
C VAL A 108 -17.14 -2.97 3.20
N GLY A 109 -17.74 -2.07 3.98
CA GLY A 109 -18.35 -2.40 5.27
C GLY A 109 -17.60 -1.80 6.46
N GLU A 110 -18.08 -2.17 7.65
CA GLU A 110 -17.54 -1.69 8.92
C GLU A 110 -16.13 -2.21 9.17
N ILE A 111 -15.31 -1.40 9.82
CA ILE A 111 -13.98 -1.77 10.28
C ILE A 111 -14.06 -1.90 11.80
N THR A 112 -13.89 -3.10 12.32
CA THR A 112 -14.02 -3.37 13.77
C THR A 112 -12.68 -3.71 14.43
N SER A 113 -11.64 -3.91 13.63
CA SER A 113 -10.31 -4.29 14.08
C SER A 113 -9.22 -3.67 13.19
N SER A 114 -7.96 -3.76 13.63
CA SER A 114 -6.82 -3.42 12.77
C SER A 114 -6.59 -4.50 11.72
N PRO A 115 -6.25 -4.17 10.46
CA PRO A 115 -5.88 -5.16 9.45
C PRO A 115 -4.75 -6.11 9.87
N THR A 116 -3.86 -5.67 10.75
CA THR A 116 -2.77 -6.50 11.30
C THR A 116 -3.27 -7.58 12.27
N ALA A 117 -4.44 -7.39 12.88
CA ALA A 117 -5.04 -8.37 13.78
C ALA A 117 -5.82 -9.46 13.02
N ASP A 118 -6.10 -9.27 11.73
CA ASP A 118 -6.81 -10.23 10.87
C ASP A 118 -5.86 -11.31 10.33
N THR A 119 -5.21 -12.06 11.21
CA THR A 119 -4.09 -12.98 10.86
C THR A 119 -4.44 -14.04 9.81
N ARG A 120 -5.73 -14.33 9.63
CA ARG A 120 -6.25 -15.30 8.65
C ARG A 120 -6.88 -14.65 7.41
N ASP A 121 -6.69 -13.35 7.21
CA ASP A 121 -7.25 -12.60 6.08
C ASP A 121 -8.77 -12.81 5.91
N GLN A 122 -9.52 -12.87 7.02
CA GLN A 122 -10.96 -13.18 7.02
C GLN A 122 -11.83 -11.94 6.79
N ILE A 123 -11.36 -10.76 7.19
CA ILE A 123 -12.15 -9.53 7.25
C ILE A 123 -11.81 -8.60 6.09
N PHE A 124 -10.52 -8.37 5.84
CA PHE A 124 -10.07 -7.31 4.92
C PHE A 124 -9.67 -7.82 3.53
N ALA A 125 -9.49 -9.13 3.37
CA ALA A 125 -9.22 -9.71 2.06
C ALA A 125 -10.51 -10.06 1.32
N SER A 126 -10.52 -9.86 0.01
CA SER A 126 -11.67 -10.12 -0.83
C SER A 126 -11.34 -11.14 -1.91
N ASP A 127 -12.30 -12.00 -2.22
CA ASP A 127 -12.19 -12.91 -3.36
C ASP A 127 -12.35 -12.13 -4.68
N PHE A 128 -11.82 -12.67 -5.77
CA PHE A 128 -12.01 -12.15 -7.12
C PHE A 128 -12.11 -13.29 -8.14
N SER A 129 -12.33 -12.97 -9.40
CA SER A 129 -12.28 -13.94 -10.51
C SER A 129 -11.40 -13.37 -11.62
N HIS A 130 -10.65 -14.23 -12.32
CA HIS A 130 -9.89 -13.80 -13.51
C HIS A 130 -10.78 -13.29 -14.65
N ALA A 131 -12.08 -13.64 -14.65
CA ALA A 131 -13.04 -13.04 -15.58
C ALA A 131 -13.22 -11.52 -15.35
N ASP A 132 -12.99 -11.08 -14.11
CA ASP A 132 -13.08 -9.68 -13.67
C ASP A 132 -11.68 -9.06 -13.49
N GLU A 133 -10.61 -9.72 -13.95
CA GLU A 133 -9.22 -9.27 -13.85
C GLU A 133 -8.64 -8.95 -15.23
N LYS A 134 -7.91 -7.85 -15.34
CA LYS A 134 -7.20 -7.49 -16.56
C LYS A 134 -5.83 -6.90 -16.25
N ALA A 135 -4.79 -7.51 -16.79
CA ALA A 135 -3.42 -7.05 -16.71
C ALA A 135 -2.91 -6.67 -18.10
N GLU A 136 -2.33 -5.47 -18.22
CA GLU A 136 -1.77 -4.92 -19.45
C GLU A 136 -0.46 -4.21 -19.11
N ALA A 137 0.40 -3.94 -20.11
CA ALA A 137 1.66 -3.23 -19.86
C ALA A 137 1.41 -1.88 -19.16
N GLY A 138 1.87 -1.75 -17.91
CA GLY A 138 1.74 -0.53 -17.11
C GLY A 138 0.35 -0.26 -16.52
N ARG A 139 -0.61 -1.22 -16.60
CA ARG A 139 -1.94 -1.08 -15.99
C ARG A 139 -2.48 -2.42 -15.47
N TYR A 140 -3.11 -2.38 -14.30
CA TYR A 140 -3.78 -3.53 -13.72
C TYR A 140 -5.18 -3.15 -13.24
N ARG A 141 -6.18 -3.99 -13.52
CA ARG A 141 -7.57 -3.81 -13.13
C ARG A 141 -8.16 -5.07 -12.54
N VAL A 142 -8.95 -4.94 -11.49
CA VAL A 142 -9.71 -6.08 -10.93
C VAL A 142 -11.02 -5.63 -10.28
N GLY A 143 -12.06 -6.44 -10.48
CA GLY A 143 -13.30 -6.40 -9.70
C GLY A 143 -13.26 -7.39 -8.53
N LEU A 144 -13.58 -6.92 -7.33
CA LEU A 144 -13.60 -7.72 -6.10
C LEU A 144 -15.02 -8.21 -5.81
N LYS A 145 -15.16 -9.38 -5.16
CA LYS A 145 -16.46 -9.91 -4.74
C LYS A 145 -17.13 -9.09 -3.63
N SER A 146 -16.38 -8.22 -2.95
CA SER A 146 -16.94 -7.16 -2.09
C SER A 146 -17.73 -6.10 -2.88
N GLY A 147 -17.64 -6.10 -4.20
CA GLY A 147 -18.20 -5.10 -5.11
C GLY A 147 -17.29 -3.89 -5.33
N ALA A 148 -16.16 -3.79 -4.63
CA ALA A 148 -15.15 -2.77 -4.91
C ALA A 148 -14.34 -3.09 -6.17
N THR A 149 -13.77 -2.07 -6.81
CA THR A 149 -12.86 -2.22 -7.95
C THR A 149 -11.53 -1.53 -7.66
N ALA A 150 -10.48 -1.97 -8.37
CA ALA A 150 -9.19 -1.30 -8.39
C ALA A 150 -8.70 -1.17 -9.85
N ASP A 151 -8.21 0.02 -10.20
CA ASP A 151 -7.59 0.33 -11.49
C ASP A 151 -6.31 1.12 -11.26
N LEU A 152 -5.17 0.50 -11.56
CA LEU A 152 -3.86 0.94 -11.14
C LEU A 152 -2.97 1.22 -12.36
N SER A 153 -2.25 2.33 -12.34
CA SER A 153 -1.21 2.62 -13.32
C SER A 153 -0.04 3.36 -12.69
N VAL A 154 1.14 3.27 -13.30
CA VAL A 154 2.38 3.82 -12.73
C VAL A 154 3.25 4.56 -13.74
N THR A 155 4.03 5.48 -13.19
CA THR A 155 5.21 6.10 -13.80
C THR A 155 6.47 5.50 -13.16
N THR A 156 7.65 6.06 -13.48
CA THR A 156 8.90 5.59 -12.88
C THR A 156 8.91 5.67 -11.35
N ARG A 157 8.27 6.66 -10.72
CA ARG A 157 8.35 6.91 -9.26
C ARG A 157 7.03 7.33 -8.59
N ALA A 158 5.93 7.29 -9.32
CA ALA A 158 4.60 7.63 -8.82
C ALA A 158 3.56 6.72 -9.45
N GLY A 159 2.46 6.46 -8.74
CA GLY A 159 1.31 5.72 -9.23
C GLY A 159 0.03 6.54 -9.16
N ILE A 160 -0.95 6.19 -9.98
CA ILE A 160 -2.33 6.62 -9.85
C ILE A 160 -3.21 5.37 -9.75
N GLY A 161 -4.13 5.38 -8.80
CA GLY A 161 -5.08 4.31 -8.58
C GLY A 161 -6.48 4.88 -8.45
N GLU A 162 -7.44 4.28 -9.16
CA GLU A 162 -8.86 4.50 -8.98
C GLU A 162 -9.46 3.31 -8.22
N PHE A 163 -10.20 3.60 -7.16
CA PHE A 163 -10.91 2.61 -6.37
C PHE A 163 -12.39 3.02 -6.33
N THR A 164 -13.26 2.16 -6.83
CA THR A 164 -14.71 2.38 -6.79
C THR A 164 -15.31 1.47 -5.71
N PHE A 165 -16.31 1.99 -4.99
CA PHE A 165 -17.04 1.23 -3.99
C PHE A 165 -18.53 1.23 -4.36
N PRO A 166 -19.25 0.10 -4.16
CA PRO A 166 -20.67 0.00 -4.52
C PRO A 166 -21.56 0.79 -3.54
N VAL A 167 -21.06 1.01 -2.32
CA VAL A 167 -21.64 1.81 -1.23
C VAL A 167 -20.50 2.55 -0.53
N SER A 168 -20.74 3.15 0.64
CA SER A 168 -19.67 3.67 1.51
C SER A 168 -18.58 2.63 1.74
N GLY A 169 -17.33 3.01 1.44
CA GLY A 169 -16.16 2.15 1.58
C GLY A 169 -14.99 2.92 2.16
N SER A 170 -13.96 2.16 2.57
CA SER A 170 -12.73 2.69 3.15
C SER A 170 -11.53 2.20 2.36
N LEU A 171 -10.54 3.08 2.19
CA LEU A 171 -9.24 2.71 1.66
C LEU A 171 -8.24 2.65 2.82
N LEU A 172 -7.76 1.45 3.12
CA LEU A 172 -6.84 1.21 4.22
C LEU A 172 -5.40 1.21 3.70
N PHE A 173 -4.51 1.88 4.43
CA PHE A 173 -3.07 1.89 4.17
C PHE A 173 -2.38 1.11 5.27
N ARG A 174 -1.94 -0.11 4.98
CA ARG A 174 -1.29 -0.95 5.97
C ARG A 174 0.20 -0.66 5.99
N THR A 175 0.69 -0.02 7.04
CA THR A 175 2.12 0.33 7.21
C THR A 175 2.91 -0.74 7.97
N SER A 176 2.37 -1.95 8.06
CA SER A 176 2.96 -3.10 8.75
C SER A 176 2.67 -4.37 7.95
N ASN A 177 3.29 -5.48 8.32
CA ASN A 177 3.14 -6.75 7.61
C ASN A 177 3.40 -6.63 6.11
N SER A 178 4.48 -5.93 5.73
CA SER A 178 5.10 -6.15 4.42
C SER A 178 5.37 -7.64 4.24
N LEU A 179 5.49 -8.14 3.01
CA LEU A 179 5.77 -9.56 2.82
C LEU A 179 7.09 -9.96 3.50
N ASN A 180 8.11 -9.10 3.39
CA ASN A 180 9.39 -9.26 4.09
C ASN A 180 9.34 -8.99 5.59
N GLY A 181 8.17 -8.64 6.13
CA GLY A 181 8.03 -8.14 7.49
C GLY A 181 8.37 -6.66 7.57
N SER A 182 7.92 -6.04 8.65
CA SER A 182 8.13 -4.62 8.93
C SER A 182 8.74 -4.51 10.32
N GLU A 183 9.89 -3.83 10.43
CA GLU A 183 10.57 -3.63 11.70
C GLU A 183 10.13 -2.33 12.39
N ASP A 184 9.88 -1.29 11.58
CA ASP A 184 9.46 0.02 12.06
C ASP A 184 8.61 0.71 10.99
N ALA A 185 7.76 1.64 11.40
CA ALA A 185 6.97 2.44 10.47
C ALA A 185 6.60 3.80 11.06
N ASP A 186 6.54 4.81 10.19
CA ASP A 186 5.99 6.12 10.48
C ASP A 186 4.89 6.44 9.48
N ILE A 187 3.85 7.13 9.95
CA ILE A 187 2.77 7.66 9.11
C ILE A 187 2.36 9.04 9.62
N THR A 188 2.27 9.97 8.68
CA THR A 188 1.80 11.32 8.86
C THR A 188 0.61 11.53 7.93
N ILE A 189 -0.51 11.95 8.51
CA ILE A 189 -1.72 12.31 7.77
C ILE A 189 -1.92 13.80 7.89
N ASP A 190 -2.02 14.47 6.75
CA ASP A 190 -2.33 15.88 6.66
C ASP A 190 -3.70 16.08 6.00
N PRO A 191 -4.75 16.30 6.80
CA PRO A 191 -6.09 16.57 6.30
C PRO A 191 -6.18 17.88 5.50
N ALA A 192 -5.30 18.85 5.73
CA ALA A 192 -5.35 20.14 5.02
C ALA A 192 -4.95 19.98 3.55
N THR A 193 -4.11 18.99 3.26
CA THR A 193 -3.64 18.69 1.89
C THR A 193 -4.17 17.35 1.37
N SER A 194 -5.09 16.72 2.09
CA SER A 194 -5.54 15.34 1.87
C SER A 194 -4.37 14.43 1.52
N SER A 195 -3.33 14.41 2.36
CA SER A 195 -2.14 13.62 2.10
C SER A 195 -1.79 12.67 3.23
N VAL A 196 -1.28 11.50 2.86
CA VAL A 196 -0.78 10.47 3.76
C VAL A 196 0.66 10.20 3.34
N SER A 197 1.62 10.39 4.22
CA SER A 197 3.03 10.15 3.94
C SER A 197 3.68 9.39 5.07
N GLY A 198 4.76 8.68 4.79
CA GLY A 198 5.44 7.96 5.86
C GLY A 198 6.60 7.13 5.35
N SER A 199 7.01 6.19 6.19
CA SER A 199 8.01 5.21 5.84
C SER A 199 7.72 3.86 6.47
N VAL A 200 8.14 2.78 5.82
CA VAL A 200 8.21 1.43 6.41
C VAL A 200 9.66 0.99 6.32
N LEU A 201 10.23 0.58 7.45
CA LEU A 201 11.50 -0.11 7.51
C LEU A 201 11.24 -1.60 7.33
N THR A 202 11.76 -2.13 6.23
CA THR A 202 11.48 -3.46 5.71
C THR A 202 12.84 -4.14 5.53
N GLY A 203 12.96 -5.34 6.08
CA GLY A 203 14.23 -6.03 6.27
C GLY A 203 14.29 -7.31 5.46
N ALA A 204 15.52 -7.73 5.13
CA ALA A 204 15.84 -8.85 4.25
C ALA A 204 15.38 -8.65 2.79
N PHE A 205 16.24 -9.03 1.84
CA PHE A 205 15.85 -9.14 0.43
C PHE A 205 14.85 -10.29 0.23
N CYS A 206 15.00 -11.36 1.02
CA CYS A 206 14.35 -12.65 0.83
C CYS A 206 13.83 -13.22 2.16
N GLY A 207 12.52 -13.34 2.28
CA GLY A 207 11.82 -13.92 3.41
C GLY A 207 11.58 -12.94 4.57
N ARG A 208 10.75 -13.37 5.52
CA ARG A 208 10.47 -12.64 6.76
C ARG A 208 11.60 -12.82 7.75
N ARG A 209 12.59 -11.94 7.71
CA ARG A 209 13.59 -11.84 8.77
C ARG A 209 13.75 -10.38 9.14
N ALA A 210 13.45 -10.06 10.40
CA ALA A 210 13.95 -8.85 11.04
C ALA A 210 15.47 -9.03 11.21
N ASN A 211 16.22 -8.86 10.13
CA ASN A 211 17.66 -8.76 10.24
C ASN A 211 17.91 -7.34 10.71
N GLY A 212 18.04 -7.11 12.01
CA GLY A 212 18.49 -5.83 12.58
C GLY A 212 19.93 -5.47 12.18
N GLY A 213 20.28 -5.60 10.90
CA GLY A 213 21.58 -5.50 10.29
C GLY A 213 21.55 -4.60 9.06
N ALA A 214 22.74 -4.22 8.60
CA ALA A 214 23.00 -3.13 7.65
C ALA A 214 22.35 -3.23 6.25
N ASN A 215 21.55 -4.26 5.96
CA ASN A 215 20.94 -4.52 4.66
C ASN A 215 19.43 -4.21 4.60
N ASN A 216 18.85 -3.62 5.66
CA ASN A 216 17.45 -3.22 5.68
C ASN A 216 17.19 -2.06 4.73
N GLN A 217 16.06 -2.12 4.04
CA GLN A 217 15.63 -1.06 3.12
C GLN A 217 14.52 -0.26 3.76
N LYS A 218 14.54 1.05 3.53
CA LYS A 218 13.50 1.95 4.01
C LYS A 218 12.68 2.44 2.83
N THR A 219 11.43 2.03 2.79
CA THR A 219 10.47 2.44 1.77
C THR A 219 9.78 3.72 2.24
N TYR A 220 9.95 4.82 1.51
CA TYR A 220 9.27 6.09 1.77
C TYR A 220 8.10 6.26 0.79
N TYR A 221 6.97 6.75 1.29
CA TYR A 221 5.78 6.94 0.45
C TYR A 221 5.07 8.26 0.76
N ARG A 222 4.36 8.77 -0.25
CA ARG A 222 3.40 9.87 -0.12
C ARG A 222 2.24 9.62 -1.07
N LEU A 223 1.03 9.64 -0.52
CA LEU A 223 -0.24 9.37 -1.17
C LEU A 223 -1.14 10.60 -0.98
N ARG A 224 -1.98 10.88 -1.97
CA ARG A 224 -2.92 12.02 -1.94
C ARG A 224 -4.32 11.57 -2.36
N PRO A 225 -5.18 11.14 -1.43
CA PRO A 225 -6.57 10.83 -1.72
C PRO A 225 -7.32 12.08 -2.23
N ARG A 226 -8.21 11.88 -3.21
CA ARG A 226 -9.09 12.96 -3.71
C ARG A 226 -10.37 13.15 -2.88
N HIS A 227 -10.62 12.27 -1.92
CA HIS A 227 -11.77 12.32 -1.01
C HIS A 227 -11.28 12.38 0.45
N ASP A 228 -12.16 12.83 1.35
CA ASP A 228 -11.84 13.00 2.77
C ASP A 228 -11.31 11.71 3.41
N VAL A 229 -10.15 11.82 4.08
CA VAL A 229 -9.53 10.71 4.80
C VAL A 229 -10.17 10.59 6.19
N ARG A 230 -10.97 9.55 6.42
CA ARG A 230 -11.45 9.13 7.75
C ARG A 230 -10.78 7.79 8.10
N LEU A 231 -10.00 7.70 9.18
CA LEU A 231 -9.10 6.55 9.38
C LEU A 231 -9.18 5.88 10.76
N TYR A 232 -9.09 4.55 10.74
CA TYR A 232 -8.92 3.64 11.88
C TYR A 232 -7.46 3.56 12.36
N VAL A 233 -6.83 4.71 12.64
CA VAL A 233 -5.51 4.74 13.34
C VAL A 233 -5.66 4.22 14.79
N PHE A 234 -6.84 4.43 15.37
CA PHE A 234 -7.06 4.24 16.81
C PHE A 234 -6.78 2.81 17.29
N ALA A 235 -7.21 1.76 16.58
CA ALA A 235 -7.10 0.39 17.08
C ALA A 235 -5.63 -0.07 17.27
N ALA A 236 -4.74 0.30 16.34
CA ALA A 236 -3.32 -0.02 16.45
C ALA A 236 -2.61 0.79 17.56
N LEU A 237 -3.19 1.95 17.92
CA LEU A 237 -2.78 2.76 19.08
C LEU A 237 -3.38 2.26 20.40
N GLY A 238 -4.18 1.19 20.40
CA GLY A 238 -4.87 0.76 21.61
C GLY A 238 -6.05 1.66 22.00
N LEU A 239 -6.67 2.33 21.03
CA LEU A 239 -7.77 3.28 21.21
C LEU A 239 -8.95 2.91 20.29
N TYR A 240 -10.20 3.13 20.69
CA TYR A 240 -11.34 2.82 19.81
C TYR A 240 -12.54 3.75 20.06
N PRO A 241 -13.02 4.50 19.05
CA PRO A 241 -14.25 5.27 19.19
C PRO A 241 -15.46 4.32 19.12
N ARG A 242 -16.11 4.05 20.27
CA ARG A 242 -17.26 3.11 20.35
C ARG A 242 -18.56 3.72 19.85
N THR A 243 -18.77 5.02 20.11
CA THR A 243 -20.04 5.70 19.82
C THR A 243 -19.76 6.87 18.89
N PRO A 244 -20.26 6.86 17.64
CA PRO A 244 -19.99 7.92 16.65
C PRO A 244 -20.46 9.32 17.08
N SER A 245 -21.27 9.41 18.13
CA SER A 245 -21.79 10.66 18.71
C SER A 245 -21.12 11.08 20.03
N SER A 246 -20.09 10.35 20.52
CA SER A 246 -19.28 10.78 21.67
C SER A 246 -17.79 10.75 21.34
N ALA A 247 -17.03 11.67 21.94
CA ALA A 247 -15.58 11.74 21.76
C ALA A 247 -14.81 10.81 22.73
N GLU A 248 -15.46 9.78 23.27
CA GLU A 248 -14.85 8.80 24.16
C GLU A 248 -14.07 7.74 23.37
N LEU A 249 -12.87 7.39 23.85
CA LEU A 249 -12.01 6.40 23.22
C LEU A 249 -11.78 5.22 24.15
N HIS A 250 -12.33 4.06 23.80
CA HIS A 250 -12.10 2.81 24.52
C HIS A 250 -10.64 2.38 24.44
N LEU A 251 -10.12 1.84 25.54
CA LEU A 251 -8.75 1.32 25.60
C LEU A 251 -8.69 -0.12 25.10
N SER A 252 -7.70 -0.43 24.28
CA SER A 252 -7.32 -1.77 23.85
C SER A 252 -5.79 -1.91 23.84
N SER A 253 -5.28 -3.11 23.59
CA SER A 253 -3.83 -3.36 23.59
C SER A 253 -3.16 -2.68 22.38
N PRO A 254 -2.22 -1.72 22.59
CA PRO A 254 -1.49 -1.11 21.49
C PRO A 254 -0.56 -2.14 20.82
N MET A 255 -0.43 -2.06 19.50
CA MET A 255 0.34 -3.04 18.72
C MET A 255 1.82 -2.64 18.56
N PHE A 256 2.17 -1.40 18.90
CA PHE A 256 3.51 -0.86 18.76
C PHE A 256 4.07 -0.43 20.12
N PRO A 257 5.37 -0.64 20.40
CA PRO A 257 6.01 -0.14 21.63
C PRO A 257 5.86 1.38 21.80
N ARG A 258 5.76 2.11 20.68
CA ARG A 258 5.59 3.55 20.67
C ARG A 258 4.84 4.00 19.41
N ALA A 259 3.93 4.95 19.57
CA ALA A 259 3.30 5.65 18.46
C ALA A 259 3.02 7.12 18.85
N ARG A 260 3.08 8.04 17.88
CA ARG A 260 2.91 9.48 18.14
C ARG A 260 1.95 10.11 17.13
N ILE A 261 0.95 10.82 17.63
CA ILE A 261 0.07 11.69 16.83
C ILE A 261 0.51 13.14 17.02
N THR A 262 1.30 13.65 16.09
CA THR A 262 1.98 14.95 16.22
C THR A 262 1.00 16.13 16.28
N LYS A 263 -0.08 16.11 15.48
CA LYS A 263 -1.07 17.21 15.42
C LYS A 263 -1.85 17.42 16.71
N LYS A 264 -1.97 16.37 17.54
CA LYS A 264 -2.69 16.40 18.83
C LYS A 264 -1.75 16.25 20.03
N ASN A 265 -0.43 16.22 19.79
CA ASN A 265 0.58 15.95 20.81
C ASN A 265 0.26 14.71 21.67
N ILE A 266 -0.27 13.65 21.04
CA ILE A 266 -0.55 12.38 21.72
C ILE A 266 0.64 11.45 21.50
N THR A 267 1.12 10.82 22.56
CA THR A 267 2.09 9.73 22.48
C THR A 267 1.53 8.52 23.19
N VAL A 268 1.46 7.38 22.51
CA VAL A 268 1.12 6.09 23.11
C VAL A 268 2.40 5.28 23.28
N LEU A 269 2.59 4.71 24.47
CA LEU A 269 3.71 3.84 24.82
C LEU A 269 3.15 2.51 25.32
N ALA A 270 3.61 1.41 24.73
CA ALA A 270 3.35 0.06 25.23
C ALA A 270 4.62 -0.48 25.90
N THR A 271 4.47 -0.95 27.14
CA THR A 271 5.56 -1.48 27.96
C THR A 271 5.21 -2.85 28.51
N GLY A 272 6.20 -3.67 28.88
CA GLY A 272 5.96 -5.04 29.37
C GLY A 272 6.11 -6.10 28.28
N THR A 273 5.60 -7.30 28.56
CA THR A 273 5.66 -8.44 27.63
C THR A 273 4.59 -8.24 26.54
N PRO A 274 4.92 -8.37 25.23
CA PRO A 274 3.92 -8.34 24.17
C PRO A 274 2.81 -9.35 24.46
N GLY A 275 1.58 -8.87 24.58
CA GLY A 275 0.44 -9.67 25.02
C GLY A 275 -0.87 -8.99 24.66
N VAL A 276 -1.96 -9.76 24.70
CA VAL A 276 -3.29 -9.28 24.28
C VAL A 276 -4.01 -8.51 25.38
N HIS A 277 -3.49 -8.48 26.61
CA HIS A 277 -4.13 -7.84 27.76
C HIS A 277 -3.40 -6.58 28.22
N VAL A 278 -4.17 -5.52 28.49
CA VAL A 278 -3.70 -4.30 29.16
C VAL A 278 -3.90 -4.46 30.66
N ARG A 279 -2.81 -4.54 31.43
CA ARG A 279 -2.86 -4.59 32.90
C ARG A 279 -3.17 -3.23 33.50
N GLU A 280 -2.52 -2.20 32.96
CA GLU A 280 -2.54 -0.85 33.53
C GLU A 280 -2.41 0.17 32.41
N THR A 281 -3.15 1.28 32.49
CA THR A 281 -2.97 2.43 31.60
C THR A 281 -2.88 3.72 32.39
N ARG A 282 -1.90 4.56 32.05
CA ARG A 282 -1.70 5.90 32.64
C ARG A 282 -1.75 6.98 31.58
N TRP A 283 -2.52 8.05 31.82
CA TRP A 283 -2.51 9.26 31.00
C TRP A 283 -1.84 10.40 31.77
N ASN A 284 -0.74 10.93 31.22
CA ASN A 284 0.09 11.96 31.86
C ASN A 284 0.51 11.58 33.30
N GLY A 285 0.83 10.30 33.51
CA GLY A 285 1.24 9.76 34.80
C GLY A 285 0.09 9.38 35.76
N ARG A 286 -1.14 9.82 35.49
CA ARG A 286 -2.32 9.46 36.28
C ARG A 286 -2.93 8.17 35.77
N GLU A 287 -3.33 7.29 36.69
CA GLU A 287 -3.98 6.03 36.35
C GLU A 287 -5.37 6.27 35.73
N VAL A 288 -5.68 5.48 34.72
CA VAL A 288 -6.97 5.51 34.03
C VAL A 288 -7.78 4.32 34.53
N GLU A 289 -8.67 4.56 35.48
CA GLU A 289 -9.47 3.50 36.14
C GLU A 289 -10.63 2.98 35.27
N ARG A 290 -10.93 3.67 34.15
CA ARG A 290 -12.03 3.34 33.25
C ARG A 290 -11.49 2.68 31.97
N PRO A 291 -12.23 1.76 31.34
CA PRO A 291 -11.83 1.15 30.07
C PRO A 291 -11.95 2.10 28.85
N TRP A 292 -12.02 3.41 29.07
CA TRP A 292 -12.04 4.44 28.05
C TRP A 292 -11.40 5.74 28.55
N LEU A 293 -10.91 6.53 27.60
CA LEU A 293 -10.42 7.89 27.81
C LEU A 293 -11.54 8.89 27.53
N PRO A 294 -11.62 9.97 28.33
CA PRO A 294 -12.59 11.04 28.09
C PRO A 294 -12.22 11.87 26.87
N GLU A 295 -13.20 12.60 26.32
CA GLU A 295 -13.03 13.58 25.23
C GLU A 295 -11.80 14.47 25.41
N ALA A 296 -11.55 14.89 26.65
CA ALA A 296 -10.48 15.78 27.00
C ALA A 296 -9.06 15.24 26.67
N PHE A 297 -8.91 13.93 26.47
CA PHE A 297 -7.68 13.33 25.93
C PHE A 297 -7.45 13.71 24.47
N VAL A 298 -8.49 13.72 23.65
CA VAL A 298 -8.44 14.08 22.22
C VAL A 298 -8.26 15.60 22.05
N GLU A 299 -8.78 16.38 22.98
CA GLU A 299 -8.64 17.84 22.97
C GLU A 299 -7.24 18.28 23.40
N ARG A 300 -6.73 17.75 24.53
CA ARG A 300 -5.50 18.23 25.17
C ARG A 300 -4.25 17.44 24.79
N GLY A 301 -4.42 16.22 24.29
CA GLY A 301 -3.31 15.32 24.04
C GLY A 301 -2.64 14.78 25.30
N GLY A 302 -1.40 14.32 25.16
CA GLY A 302 -0.58 13.83 26.27
C GLY A 302 0.02 12.45 26.03
N VAL A 303 0.65 11.92 27.07
CA VAL A 303 1.34 10.63 27.03
C VAL A 303 0.45 9.57 27.68
N LEU A 304 0.07 8.57 26.89
CA LEU A 304 -0.63 7.37 27.33
C LEU A 304 0.36 6.22 27.43
N VAL A 305 0.50 5.61 28.60
CA VAL A 305 1.39 4.47 28.83
C VAL A 305 0.55 3.27 29.22
N SER A 306 0.54 2.23 28.40
CA SER A 306 -0.13 0.97 28.67
C SER A 306 0.89 -0.12 29.00
N ARG A 307 0.72 -0.80 30.13
CA ARG A 307 1.50 -1.99 30.49
C ARG A 307 0.76 -3.23 30.01
N LEU A 308 1.40 -3.98 29.12
CA LEU A 308 0.87 -5.23 28.57
C LEU A 308 1.32 -6.43 29.40
N GLU A 309 0.46 -7.44 29.45
CA GLU A 309 0.75 -8.75 30.01
C GLU A 309 0.37 -9.85 29.01
N GLY A 310 1.22 -10.89 28.97
CA GLY A 310 1.10 -12.07 28.11
C GLY A 310 0.13 -13.08 28.67
#